data_AF-A0A7C8Z3E0-F1
#
_entry.id   AF-A0A7C8Z3E0-F1
#
_cell.length_a   1.000
_cell.length_b   1.000
_cell.length_c   1.000
_cell.angle_alpha   90.00
_cell.angle_beta   90.00
_cell.angle_gamma   90.00
#
_symmetry.space_group_name_H-M   'P 1'
#
loop_
_entity.id
_entity.type
_entity.pdbx_description
1 polymer ?
#
loop_
_entity_poly.entity_id
_entity_poly.type
_entity_poly.pdbx_seq_one_letter_code
_entity_poly.pdbx_strand_id
1 'polypeptide(L)'
;MRVGVTPLTISTSITRPLAVLTISVGITLLFILLLHPEKDPTLNSDPTRMASGRARSFILWLHGLGDSGPANEPIKSLFTSPEFNSTKWSFPSAPHNPVTCNYGMVMPSWFDIPEIPVTA
;
A
#
# COMPACT_ATOMS: atom_id res chain seq x y z
N MET A 1 -11.31 64.02 42.62
CA MET A 1 -10.54 63.42 41.50
C MET A 1 -10.72 61.91 41.56
N ARG A 2 -11.59 61.33 40.72
CA ARG A 2 -11.86 59.88 40.68
C ARG A 2 -11.66 59.43 39.23
N VAL A 3 -10.63 58.61 39.01
CA VAL A 3 -10.24 58.09 37.70
C VAL A 3 -11.21 56.97 37.33
N GLY A 4 -11.93 57.12 36.21
CA GLY A 4 -12.81 56.10 35.68
C GLY A 4 -11.99 55.01 34.99
N VAL A 5 -12.12 53.77 35.44
CA VAL A 5 -11.54 52.58 34.79
C VAL A 5 -12.69 51.81 34.17
N THR A 6 -12.80 51.83 32.84
CA THR A 6 -13.76 51.00 32.09
C THR A 6 -13.20 49.58 31.93
N PRO A 7 -13.96 48.51 32.24
CA PRO A 7 -13.49 47.15 32.03
C PRO A 7 -13.54 46.79 30.53
N LEU A 8 -12.49 46.16 30.01
CA LEU A 8 -12.48 45.58 28.67
C LEU A 8 -13.42 44.36 28.63
N THR A 9 -14.61 44.51 28.07
CA THR A 9 -15.49 43.38 27.72
C THR A 9 -15.00 42.76 26.41
N ILE A 10 -14.25 41.66 26.49
CA ILE A 10 -13.83 40.89 25.32
C ILE A 10 -15.09 40.27 24.69
N SER A 11 -15.36 40.62 23.44
CA SER A 11 -16.55 40.22 22.67
C SER A 11 -16.65 38.68 22.54
N THR A 12 -17.80 38.12 22.89
CA THR A 12 -18.17 36.69 22.76
C THR A 12 -18.14 36.16 21.32
N SER A 13 -17.96 37.05 20.33
CA SER A 13 -17.88 36.72 18.90
C SER A 13 -16.60 35.96 18.51
N ILE A 14 -15.51 36.13 19.26
CA ILE A 14 -14.18 35.54 18.93
C ILE A 14 -13.95 34.23 19.68
N THR A 15 -14.65 34.00 20.79
CA THR A 15 -14.45 32.84 21.67
C THR A 15 -14.90 31.52 21.02
N ARG A 16 -15.98 31.56 20.23
CA ARG A 16 -16.53 30.39 19.52
C ARG A 16 -15.63 29.84 18.41
N PRO A 17 -15.13 30.65 17.45
CA PRO A 17 -14.23 30.12 16.42
C PRO A 17 -12.89 29.64 17.02
N LEU A 18 -12.41 30.29 18.08
CA LEU A 18 -11.20 29.85 18.78
C LEU A 18 -11.39 28.48 19.46
N ALA A 19 -12.56 28.24 20.07
CA ALA A 19 -12.88 26.94 20.66
C ALA A 19 -12.99 25.82 19.62
N VAL A 20 -13.54 26.10 18.44
CA VAL A 20 -13.61 25.10 17.35
C VAL A 20 -12.21 24.79 16.82
N LEU A 21 -11.35 25.80 16.69
CA LEU A 21 -9.97 25.61 16.25
C LEU A 21 -9.18 24.76 17.24
N THR A 22 -9.29 25.02 18.54
CA THR A 22 -8.58 24.24 19.57
C THR A 22 -9.07 22.79 19.62
N ILE A 23 -10.38 22.57 19.49
CA ILE A 23 -10.95 21.21 19.40
C ILE A 23 -10.47 20.50 18.13
N SER A 24 -10.50 21.16 16.97
CA SER A 24 -10.04 20.56 15.71
C SER A 24 -8.55 20.22 15.76
N VAL A 25 -7.71 21.12 16.26
CA VAL A 25 -6.27 20.86 16.42
C VAL A 25 -6.04 19.72 17.40
N GLY A 26 -6.77 19.70 18.52
CA GLY A 26 -6.69 18.63 19.52
C GLY A 26 -7.12 17.27 18.98
N ILE A 27 -8.21 17.22 18.21
CA ILE A 27 -8.68 15.99 17.55
C ILE A 27 -7.68 15.53 16.50
N THR A 28 -7.11 16.44 15.69
CA THR A 28 -6.07 16.09 14.72
C THR A 28 -4.80 15.59 15.40
N LEU A 29 -4.35 16.24 16.47
CA LEU A 29 -3.20 15.78 17.26
C LEU A 29 -3.47 14.43 17.90
N LEU A 30 -4.67 14.22 18.47
CA LEU A 30 -5.07 12.95 19.05
C LEU A 30 -5.16 11.86 17.98
N PHE A 31 -5.74 12.15 16.82
CA PHE A 31 -5.83 11.22 15.69
C PHE A 31 -4.45 10.83 15.17
N ILE A 32 -3.53 11.80 15.04
CA ILE A 32 -2.14 11.57 14.68
C ILE A 32 -1.43 10.73 15.76
N LEU A 33 -1.63 11.02 17.04
CA LEU A 33 -1.02 10.27 18.14
C LEU A 33 -1.62 8.85 18.31
N LEU A 34 -2.90 8.66 18.01
CA LEU A 34 -3.58 7.36 18.08
C LEU A 34 -3.33 6.50 16.84
N LEU A 35 -3.07 7.10 15.68
CA LEU A 35 -2.80 6.40 14.43
C LEU A 35 -1.33 6.32 14.06
N HIS A 36 -0.43 6.97 14.80
CA HIS A 36 0.99 6.63 14.73
C HIS A 36 1.14 5.21 15.26
N PRO A 37 1.41 4.22 14.39
CA PRO A 37 1.84 2.92 14.88
C PRO A 37 3.10 3.20 15.68
N GLU A 38 3.15 2.74 16.92
CA GLU A 38 4.35 2.80 17.73
C GLU A 38 5.52 2.29 16.88
N LYS A 39 6.44 3.18 16.50
CA LYS A 39 7.72 2.77 15.93
C LYS A 39 8.55 2.32 17.11
N ASP A 40 8.28 1.11 17.58
CA ASP A 40 8.96 0.49 18.70
C ASP A 40 10.49 0.51 18.45
N PRO A 41 11.26 1.31 19.21
CA PRO A 41 12.72 1.40 19.04
C PRO A 41 13.45 0.18 19.61
N THR A 42 12.76 -0.80 20.20
CA THR A 42 13.37 -1.96 20.88
C THR A 42 13.43 -3.23 20.04
N LEU A 43 13.22 -3.12 18.73
CA LEU A 43 13.26 -4.21 17.74
C LEU A 43 14.63 -4.84 17.47
N ASN A 44 15.51 -4.93 18.47
CA ASN A 44 16.88 -5.42 18.33
C ASN A 44 17.22 -6.62 19.23
N SER A 45 16.26 -7.24 19.92
CA SER A 45 16.59 -8.32 20.89
C SER A 45 15.93 -9.69 20.68
N ASP A 46 15.07 -9.89 19.68
CA ASP A 46 14.56 -11.23 19.37
C ASP A 46 14.17 -11.40 17.88
N PRO A 47 15.01 -12.04 17.04
CA PRO A 47 14.72 -12.25 15.62
C PRO A 47 13.54 -13.20 15.37
N THR A 48 13.11 -13.99 16.37
CA THR A 48 12.12 -15.05 16.19
C THR A 48 10.68 -14.56 16.41
N ARG A 49 10.44 -13.57 17.29
CA ARG A 49 9.08 -13.06 17.59
C ARG A 49 8.61 -11.95 16.64
N MET A 50 9.55 -11.24 16.03
CA MET A 50 9.34 -10.28 14.94
C MET A 50 8.67 -10.87 13.68
N ALA A 51 8.87 -12.18 13.46
CA ALA A 51 8.32 -12.87 12.29
C ALA A 51 6.83 -13.21 12.41
N SER A 52 6.20 -13.03 13.57
CA SER A 52 4.80 -13.43 13.81
C SER A 52 3.78 -12.33 13.50
N GLY A 53 4.21 -11.06 13.48
CA GLY A 53 3.31 -9.90 13.32
C GLY A 53 3.35 -9.18 11.97
N ARG A 54 4.31 -9.47 11.08
CA ARG A 54 4.27 -8.93 9.71
C ARG A 54 3.33 -9.77 8.86
N ALA A 55 2.27 -9.13 8.34
CA ALA A 55 1.42 -9.74 7.33
C ALA A 55 2.30 -10.23 6.17
N ARG A 56 2.33 -11.55 5.97
CA ARG A 56 3.09 -12.17 4.88
C ARG A 56 2.23 -12.13 3.62
N SER A 57 2.64 -11.35 2.64
CA SER A 57 2.05 -11.35 1.30
C SER A 57 2.71 -12.43 0.42
N PHE A 58 1.92 -13.00 -0.48
CA PHE A 58 2.40 -13.88 -1.54
C PHE A 58 1.84 -13.39 -2.87
N ILE A 59 2.70 -13.24 -3.87
CA ILE A 59 2.32 -12.83 -5.22
C ILE A 59 2.70 -13.93 -6.18
N LEU A 60 1.69 -14.44 -6.88
CA LEU A 60 1.83 -15.31 -8.04
C LEU A 60 1.70 -14.45 -9.30
N TRP A 61 2.74 -14.41 -10.12
CA TRP A 61 2.76 -13.67 -11.36
C TRP A 61 2.75 -14.62 -12.55
N LEU A 62 1.72 -14.54 -13.40
CA LEU A 62 1.60 -15.36 -14.61
C LEU A 62 2.00 -14.53 -15.82
N HIS A 63 2.99 -15.00 -16.58
CA HIS A 63 3.45 -14.35 -17.80
C HIS A 63 2.43 -14.51 -18.95
N GLY A 64 2.56 -13.68 -19.99
CA GLY A 64 1.75 -13.74 -21.21
C GLY A 64 2.11 -14.89 -22.16
N LEU A 65 1.32 -15.07 -23.22
CA LEU A 65 1.54 -16.10 -24.25
C LEU A 65 2.96 -16.02 -24.85
N GLY A 66 3.64 -17.16 -24.91
CA GLY A 66 4.97 -17.28 -25.52
C GLY A 66 6.15 -16.81 -24.65
N ASP A 67 5.88 -16.30 -23.44
CA ASP A 67 6.89 -15.78 -22.52
C ASP A 67 7.30 -16.83 -21.45
N SER A 68 8.01 -16.42 -20.39
CA SER A 68 8.46 -17.28 -19.30
C SER A 68 8.44 -16.58 -17.94
N GLY A 69 8.40 -17.37 -16.87
CA GLY A 69 8.53 -16.87 -15.50
C GLY A 69 9.82 -16.08 -15.26
N PRO A 70 11.02 -16.65 -15.54
CA PRO A 70 12.30 -15.96 -15.35
C PRO A 70 12.42 -14.61 -16.06
N ALA A 71 11.86 -14.47 -17.27
CA ALA A 71 11.86 -13.20 -18.00
C ALA A 71 11.06 -12.09 -17.29
N ASN A 72 10.08 -12.47 -16.46
CA ASN A 72 9.21 -11.56 -15.73
C ASN A 72 9.69 -11.26 -14.30
N GLU A 73 10.65 -12.01 -13.77
CA GLU A 73 11.18 -11.80 -12.41
C GLU A 73 11.62 -10.35 -12.11
N PRO A 74 12.20 -9.58 -13.05
CA PRO A 74 12.59 -8.19 -12.79
C PRO A 74 11.42 -7.29 -12.37
N ILE A 75 10.17 -7.64 -12.70
CA ILE A 75 8.97 -6.88 -12.32
C ILE A 75 8.87 -6.68 -10.80
N LYS A 76 9.32 -7.66 -9.99
CA LYS A 76 9.32 -7.53 -8.52
C LYS A 76 10.09 -6.29 -8.04
N SER A 77 11.12 -5.86 -8.79
CA SER A 77 11.93 -4.68 -8.43
C SER A 77 11.20 -3.35 -8.60
N LEU A 78 10.10 -3.33 -9.36
CA LEU A 78 9.26 -2.15 -9.55
C LEU A 78 8.36 -1.88 -8.33
N PHE A 79 8.16 -2.89 -7.47
CA PHE A 79 7.35 -2.79 -6.25
C PHE A 79 8.22 -2.36 -5.06
N THR A 80 8.48 -1.05 -4.97
CA THR A 80 9.44 -0.47 -4.00
C THR A 80 8.82 -0.09 -2.65
N SER A 81 7.50 -0.21 -2.50
CA SER A 81 6.79 0.18 -1.27
C SER A 81 7.15 -0.75 -0.09
N PRO A 82 7.29 -0.24 1.16
CA PRO A 82 7.69 -1.04 2.32
C PRO A 82 6.80 -2.27 2.61
N GLU A 83 5.54 -2.22 2.21
CA GLU A 83 4.56 -3.30 2.31
C GLU A 83 5.02 -4.54 1.55
N PHE A 84 5.82 -4.39 0.48
CA PHE A 84 6.30 -5.51 -0.32
C PHE A 84 7.58 -6.16 0.21
N ASN A 85 8.24 -5.58 1.24
CA ASN A 85 9.52 -6.08 1.76
C ASN A 85 9.49 -7.52 2.27
N SER A 86 8.33 -8.01 2.69
CA SER A 86 8.15 -9.39 3.18
C SER A 86 7.39 -10.28 2.20
N THR A 87 7.15 -9.80 0.98
CA THR A 87 6.42 -10.54 -0.05
C THR A 87 7.23 -11.73 -0.55
N LYS A 88 6.59 -12.89 -0.57
CA LYS A 88 7.09 -14.04 -1.31
C LYS A 88 6.58 -13.98 -2.75
N TRP A 89 7.46 -14.17 -3.71
CA TRP A 89 7.13 -14.07 -5.14
C TRP A 89 7.25 -15.43 -5.82
N SER A 90 6.35 -15.71 -6.75
CA SER A 90 6.41 -16.87 -7.63
C SER A 90 6.16 -16.45 -9.07
N PHE A 91 7.10 -16.81 -9.95
CA PHE A 91 7.06 -16.56 -11.38
C PHE A 91 7.17 -17.91 -12.12
N PRO A 92 6.11 -18.74 -12.15
CA PRO A 92 6.17 -20.01 -12.87
C PRO A 92 6.18 -19.79 -14.39
N SER A 93 6.75 -20.74 -15.12
CA SER A 93 6.63 -20.81 -16.59
C SER A 93 5.53 -21.79 -16.98
N ALA A 94 4.73 -21.40 -17.97
CA ALA A 94 3.76 -22.27 -18.59
C ALA A 94 4.44 -23.46 -19.30
N PRO A 95 3.77 -24.63 -19.40
CA PRO A 95 4.24 -25.71 -20.26
C PRO A 95 4.20 -25.31 -21.74
N HIS A 96 4.96 -26.02 -22.58
CA HIS A 96 4.93 -25.85 -24.02
C HIS A 96 3.71 -26.58 -24.60
N ASN A 97 2.79 -25.82 -25.20
CA ASN A 97 1.54 -26.34 -25.77
C ASN A 97 1.34 -25.79 -27.19
N PRO A 98 0.64 -26.53 -28.07
CA PRO A 98 0.15 -25.97 -29.34
C PRO A 98 -0.90 -24.88 -29.07
N VAL A 99 -0.84 -23.79 -29.83
CA VAL A 99 -1.76 -22.65 -29.68
C VAL A 99 -2.52 -22.40 -30.98
N THR A 100 -3.85 -22.50 -30.93
CA THR A 100 -4.75 -22.46 -32.09
C THR A 100 -4.68 -21.12 -32.85
N CYS A 101 -4.70 -19.97 -32.15
CA CYS A 101 -4.61 -18.65 -32.80
C CYS A 101 -3.29 -18.43 -33.53
N ASN A 102 -2.27 -19.23 -33.18
CA ASN A 102 -0.94 -19.23 -33.77
C ASN A 102 -0.73 -20.44 -34.68
N TYR A 103 -1.78 -20.93 -35.34
CA TYR A 103 -1.73 -22.04 -36.30
C TYR A 103 -1.14 -23.34 -35.72
N GLY A 104 -1.34 -23.59 -34.43
CA GLY A 104 -0.85 -24.78 -33.74
C GLY A 104 0.64 -24.74 -33.40
N MET A 105 1.31 -23.59 -33.54
CA MET A 105 2.70 -23.43 -33.10
C MET A 105 2.84 -23.76 -31.61
N VAL A 106 3.90 -24.51 -31.25
CA VAL A 106 4.19 -24.90 -29.88
C VAL A 106 5.03 -23.82 -29.19
N MET A 107 4.50 -23.27 -28.11
CA MET A 107 5.16 -22.25 -27.29
C MET A 107 4.65 -22.31 -25.84
N PRO A 108 5.30 -21.64 -24.87
CA PRO A 108 4.77 -21.52 -23.52
C PRO A 108 3.34 -20.97 -23.52
N SER A 109 2.38 -21.77 -23.06
CA SER A 109 0.97 -21.35 -22.94
C SER A 109 0.25 -22.06 -21.80
N TRP A 110 -0.47 -21.29 -20.99
CA TRP A 110 -1.24 -21.81 -19.85
C TRP A 110 -2.45 -22.64 -20.27
N PHE A 111 -3.05 -22.27 -21.41
CA PHE A 111 -4.20 -22.93 -22.02
C PHE A 111 -4.21 -22.62 -23.52
N ASP A 112 -5.04 -23.32 -24.30
CA ASP A 112 -5.17 -23.02 -25.73
C ASP A 112 -5.99 -21.73 -25.96
N ILE A 113 -5.60 -20.94 -26.96
CA ILE A 113 -6.23 -19.67 -27.31
C ILE A 113 -6.75 -19.81 -28.75
N PRO A 114 -8.08 -19.95 -28.97
CA PRO A 114 -8.64 -20.12 -30.30
C PRO A 114 -8.52 -18.87 -31.18
N GLU A 115 -8.73 -17.70 -30.58
CA GLU A 115 -8.70 -16.40 -31.25
C GLU A 115 -8.16 -15.33 -30.30
N ILE A 116 -7.57 -14.27 -30.88
CA ILE A 116 -7.17 -13.09 -30.10
C ILE A 116 -8.37 -12.16 -30.03
N PRO A 117 -8.88 -11.82 -28.83
CA PRO A 117 -10.00 -10.89 -28.69
C PRO A 117 -9.53 -9.47 -29.04
N VAL A 118 -9.77 -9.05 -30.28
CA VAL A 118 -9.56 -7.68 -30.76
C VAL A 118 -10.90 -6.94 -30.77
N THR A 119 -11.38 -6.56 -29.60
CA THR A 119 -12.43 -5.54 -29.47
C THR A 119 -11.77 -4.21 -29.08
N ALA A 120 -11.85 -3.23 -29.98
CA ALA A 120 -11.39 -1.85 -29.75
C ALA A 120 -12.45 -1.02 -29.01
#